data_AF-A0A521HR77-F1
#
_entry.id   AF-A0A521HR77-F1
#
_cell.length_a   1.000
_cell.length_b   1.000
_cell.length_c   1.000
_cell.angle_alpha   90.00
_cell.angle_beta   90.00
_cell.angle_gamma   90.00
#
_symmetry.space_group_name_H-M   'P 1'
#
loop_
_entity.id
_entity.type
_entity.pdbx_description
1 polymer ?
#
loop_
_entity_poly.entity_id
_entity_poly.type
_entity_poly.pdbx_seq_one_letter_code
_entity_poly.pdbx_strand_id
1 'polypeptide(L)'
;MTTQKGFDPQDFRAALGTFTTGVTIITTRTASGEPVGITANSFNSVSLNPPLVLWSLAKNARSLDAFLTTRHWNVHVLSIEQEALSGRFARQGEDKFSGLELEEGVSKAPLLTDCTARFQCRTAFSYEGGDHVIFVGEVLAYDRSSRPPLVYQGGHYALTARKPREELRLGATPPPDCSYTEDLLGYLLGRSHYQMVHALRQLLDTQALDERSFFVLSVLSIRDNLTLHEINAFIGYTGMLATTESMNTLEAQRLVAIEPESGKVRYVLTADGREASLRQIALAKAVEEDIAGRLGPGDTMALKLLLKRLIACSDPGMPDLWAPR
;
A
#
# COMPACT_ATOMS: atom_id res chain seq x y z
N MET A 1 -28.41 12.05 26.82
CA MET A 1 -27.32 12.91 26.30
C MET A 1 -27.88 14.29 26.09
N THR A 2 -27.54 15.23 26.96
CA THR A 2 -27.84 16.66 26.74
C THR A 2 -26.85 17.17 25.72
N THR A 3 -27.28 17.36 24.47
CA THR A 3 -26.46 18.03 23.45
C THR A 3 -26.07 19.41 23.97
N GLN A 4 -24.77 19.66 24.19
CA GLN A 4 -24.28 21.00 24.50
C GLN A 4 -24.74 21.95 23.40
N LYS A 5 -25.52 22.97 23.76
CA LYS A 5 -26.02 23.97 22.82
C LYS A 5 -24.82 24.62 22.11
N GLY A 6 -24.76 24.47 20.79
CA GLY A 6 -23.74 25.08 19.93
C GLY A 6 -22.67 24.14 19.36
N PHE A 7 -22.63 22.87 19.75
CA PHE A 7 -21.70 21.88 19.17
C PHE A 7 -22.44 20.89 18.28
N ASP A 8 -22.09 20.83 16.99
CA ASP A 8 -22.46 19.73 16.11
C ASP A 8 -21.49 18.55 16.35
N PRO A 9 -21.96 17.39 16.84
CA PRO A 9 -21.12 16.22 17.07
C PRO A 9 -20.43 15.69 15.79
N GLN A 10 -21.03 15.90 14.61
CA GLN A 10 -20.44 15.46 13.35
C GLN A 10 -19.27 16.35 12.96
N ASP A 11 -19.44 17.67 13.05
CA ASP A 11 -18.37 18.64 12.82
C ASP A 11 -17.22 18.46 13.82
N PHE A 12 -17.53 18.29 15.10
CA PHE A 12 -16.51 18.00 16.12
C PHE A 12 -15.72 16.72 15.82
N ARG A 13 -16.41 15.64 15.39
CA ARG A 13 -15.75 14.39 14.97
C ARG A 13 -14.89 14.60 13.72
N ALA A 14 -15.34 15.39 12.76
CA ALA A 14 -14.56 15.72 11.57
C ALA A 14 -13.29 16.49 11.93
N ALA A 15 -13.39 17.47 12.83
CA ALA A 15 -12.26 18.21 13.36
C ALA A 15 -11.25 17.31 14.07
N LEU A 16 -11.70 16.40 14.95
CA LEU A 16 -10.84 15.38 15.59
C LEU A 16 -10.17 14.46 14.56
N GLY A 17 -10.86 14.12 13.47
CA GLY A 17 -10.33 13.29 12.39
C GLY A 17 -9.14 13.93 11.64
N THR A 18 -8.91 15.24 11.76
CA THR A 18 -7.74 15.89 11.16
C THR A 18 -6.43 15.47 11.83
N PHE A 19 -6.48 15.08 13.10
CA PHE A 19 -5.34 14.55 13.83
C PHE A 19 -5.03 13.13 13.33
N THR A 20 -3.90 13.00 12.65
CA THR A 20 -3.47 11.73 12.05
C THR A 20 -3.00 10.77 13.13
N THR A 21 -3.48 9.53 13.07
CA THR A 21 -3.15 8.49 14.05
C THR A 21 -2.71 7.21 13.35
N GLY A 22 -1.91 6.40 14.05
CA GLY A 22 -1.79 4.99 13.69
C GLY A 22 -3.09 4.24 14.04
N VAL A 23 -3.26 3.07 13.46
CA VAL A 23 -4.38 2.18 13.81
C VAL A 23 -3.89 1.10 14.76
N THR A 24 -4.62 0.86 15.84
CA THR A 24 -4.29 -0.21 16.79
C THR A 24 -5.41 -1.22 16.96
N ILE A 25 -5.07 -2.44 17.33
CA ILE A 25 -6.01 -3.39 17.93
C ILE A 25 -5.61 -3.62 19.37
N ILE A 26 -6.55 -3.43 20.28
CA ILE A 26 -6.37 -3.73 21.70
C ILE A 26 -7.02 -5.07 21.98
N THR A 27 -6.29 -6.01 22.59
CA THR A 27 -6.79 -7.34 22.92
C THR A 27 -6.71 -7.62 24.42
N THR A 28 -7.63 -8.44 24.89
CA THR A 28 -7.62 -9.03 26.23
C THR A 28 -8.37 -10.36 26.21
N ARG A 29 -8.68 -10.93 27.38
CA ARG A 29 -9.64 -12.02 27.54
C ARG A 29 -10.78 -11.61 28.46
N THR A 30 -11.90 -12.31 28.37
CA THR A 30 -12.94 -12.26 29.41
C THR A 30 -12.48 -13.02 30.67
N ALA A 31 -13.26 -12.93 31.75
CA ALA A 31 -13.05 -13.77 32.93
C ALA A 31 -13.16 -15.29 32.64
N SER A 32 -13.95 -15.69 31.63
CA SER A 32 -14.05 -17.07 31.16
C SER A 32 -12.88 -17.50 30.25
N GLY A 33 -11.98 -16.59 29.90
CA GLY A 33 -10.82 -16.86 29.05
C GLY A 33 -11.08 -16.68 27.54
N GLU A 34 -12.26 -16.23 27.12
CA GLU A 34 -12.57 -15.97 25.72
C GLU A 34 -11.78 -14.75 25.20
N PRO A 35 -11.21 -14.80 23.99
CA PRO A 35 -10.43 -13.70 23.45
C PRO A 35 -11.32 -12.52 23.05
N VAL A 36 -10.93 -11.32 23.46
CA VAL A 36 -11.62 -10.06 23.14
C VAL A 36 -10.65 -9.14 22.42
N GLY A 37 -11.14 -8.46 21.39
CA GLY A 37 -10.34 -7.44 20.72
C GLY A 37 -11.18 -6.36 20.06
N ILE A 38 -10.59 -5.17 19.96
CA ILE A 38 -11.23 -3.99 19.38
C ILE A 38 -10.21 -3.12 18.66
N THR A 39 -10.58 -2.62 17.49
CA THR A 39 -9.82 -1.59 16.80
C THR A 39 -9.98 -0.26 17.51
N ALA A 40 -8.87 0.42 17.79
CA ALA A 40 -8.82 1.73 18.41
C ALA A 40 -7.77 2.62 17.73
N ASN A 41 -8.07 3.90 17.62
CA ASN A 41 -7.11 4.94 17.22
C ASN A 41 -6.95 6.04 18.30
N SER A 42 -7.46 5.77 19.50
CA SER A 42 -7.30 6.62 20.70
C SER A 42 -6.01 6.34 21.49
N PHE A 43 -5.17 5.42 21.00
CA PHE A 43 -3.92 5.03 21.64
C PHE A 43 -2.88 6.17 21.62
N ASN A 44 -2.15 6.34 22.73
CA ASN A 44 -1.01 7.25 22.79
C ASN A 44 0.03 6.84 23.87
N SER A 45 1.27 7.31 23.74
CA SER A 45 2.30 7.18 24.77
C SER A 45 2.09 8.21 25.89
N VAL A 46 2.41 7.83 27.13
CA VAL A 46 2.24 8.70 28.32
C VAL A 46 3.58 9.00 29.00
N SER A 47 4.37 7.97 29.29
CA SER A 47 5.63 8.11 30.04
C SER A 47 6.66 7.10 29.58
N LEU A 48 7.94 7.46 29.67
CA LEU A 48 9.07 6.55 29.43
C LEU A 48 9.54 5.86 30.72
N ASN A 49 9.39 6.51 31.88
CA ASN A 49 9.77 5.94 33.17
C ASN A 49 8.79 6.37 34.29
N PRO A 50 7.93 5.47 34.79
CA PRO A 50 7.71 4.10 34.30
C PRO A 50 7.13 4.13 32.86
N PRO A 51 7.31 3.05 32.07
CA PRO A 51 6.83 3.00 30.69
C PRO A 51 5.30 2.88 30.66
N LEU A 52 4.61 3.98 30.35
CA LEU A 52 3.15 4.06 30.36
C LEU A 52 2.60 4.42 28.97
N VAL A 53 1.49 3.78 28.62
CA VAL A 53 0.67 4.09 27.44
C VAL A 53 -0.80 4.22 27.85
N LEU A 54 -1.63 4.82 26.99
CA LEU A 54 -3.07 4.91 27.22
C LEU A 54 -3.88 4.64 25.96
N TRP A 55 -5.17 4.37 26.15
CA TRP A 55 -6.20 4.39 25.13
C TRP A 55 -7.58 4.58 25.79
N SER A 56 -8.58 4.88 24.97
CA SER A 56 -9.96 5.12 25.43
C SER A 56 -10.95 4.14 24.82
N LEU A 57 -11.82 3.55 25.64
CA LEU A 57 -12.88 2.62 25.24
C LEU A 57 -14.26 3.21 25.57
N ALA A 58 -15.19 3.15 24.61
CA ALA A 58 -16.55 3.63 24.83
C ALA A 58 -17.25 2.83 25.93
N LYS A 59 -18.00 3.53 26.81
CA LYS A 59 -18.72 2.89 27.94
C LYS A 59 -19.84 1.94 27.51
N ASN A 60 -20.32 2.07 26.28
CA ASN A 60 -21.33 1.18 25.70
C ASN A 60 -20.72 -0.01 24.94
N ALA A 61 -19.39 -0.13 24.90
CA ALA A 61 -18.73 -1.25 24.23
C ALA A 61 -18.99 -2.56 24.97
N ARG A 62 -19.40 -3.61 24.23
CA ARG A 62 -19.62 -4.95 24.81
C ARG A 62 -18.36 -5.53 25.47
N SER A 63 -17.18 -5.09 25.03
CA SER A 63 -15.89 -5.51 25.56
C SER A 63 -15.49 -4.81 26.86
N LEU A 64 -16.24 -3.80 27.34
CA LEU A 64 -15.84 -2.99 28.49
C LEU A 64 -15.59 -3.83 29.74
N ASP A 65 -16.50 -4.75 30.05
CA ASP A 65 -16.38 -5.61 31.24
C ASP A 65 -15.11 -6.47 31.22
N ALA A 66 -14.72 -6.98 30.05
CA ALA A 66 -13.48 -7.74 29.89
C ALA A 66 -12.26 -6.89 30.24
N PHE A 67 -12.19 -5.64 29.79
CA PHE A 67 -11.06 -4.74 30.08
C PHE A 67 -11.07 -4.20 31.52
N LEU A 68 -12.23 -4.10 32.17
CA LEU A 68 -12.33 -3.69 33.58
C LEU A 68 -11.93 -4.83 34.54
N THR A 69 -12.30 -6.06 34.21
CA THR A 69 -12.08 -7.24 35.07
C THR A 69 -10.68 -7.83 34.89
N THR A 70 -10.14 -7.82 33.67
CA THR A 70 -8.80 -8.35 33.41
C THR A 70 -7.73 -7.29 33.53
N ARG A 71 -6.58 -7.69 34.08
CA ARG A 71 -5.46 -6.78 34.34
C ARG A 71 -4.48 -6.65 33.19
N HIS A 72 -4.48 -7.54 32.21
CA HIS A 72 -3.50 -7.57 31.14
C HIS A 72 -4.17 -7.41 29.78
N TRP A 73 -3.56 -6.60 28.92
CA TRP A 73 -4.04 -6.35 27.57
C TRP A 73 -2.86 -6.01 26.67
N ASN A 74 -3.00 -6.25 25.37
CA ASN A 74 -1.97 -5.96 24.40
C ASN A 74 -2.43 -4.88 23.42
N VAL A 75 -1.51 -4.00 23.02
CA VAL A 75 -1.69 -3.05 21.93
C VAL A 75 -0.93 -3.54 20.72
N HIS A 76 -1.59 -3.56 19.57
CA HIS A 76 -1.00 -3.95 18.30
C HIS A 76 -1.08 -2.76 17.35
N VAL A 77 0.04 -2.09 17.08
CA VAL A 77 0.12 -1.05 16.06
C VAL A 77 0.16 -1.74 14.70
N LEU A 78 -0.92 -1.61 13.93
CA LEU A 78 -1.11 -2.37 12.71
C LEU A 78 -0.17 -1.92 11.60
N SER A 79 0.30 -2.88 10.80
CA SER A 79 0.99 -2.57 9.56
C SER A 79 0.00 -2.24 8.43
N ILE A 80 0.53 -1.61 7.40
CA ILE A 80 -0.19 -1.24 6.17
C ILE A 80 -0.95 -2.41 5.51
N GLU A 81 -0.47 -3.65 5.64
CA GLU A 81 -1.12 -4.84 5.08
C GLU A 81 -2.34 -5.31 5.91
N GLN A 82 -2.51 -4.78 7.12
CA GLN A 82 -3.51 -5.25 8.10
C GLN A 82 -4.81 -4.41 8.08
N GLU A 83 -5.12 -3.72 6.97
CA GLU A 83 -6.37 -2.97 6.81
C GLU A 83 -7.61 -3.85 7.01
N ALA A 84 -7.61 -5.05 6.42
CA ALA A 84 -8.70 -6.02 6.57
C ALA A 84 -8.87 -6.45 8.04
N LEU A 85 -7.75 -6.61 8.77
CA LEU A 85 -7.76 -6.95 10.19
C LEU A 85 -8.35 -5.82 11.04
N SER A 86 -7.97 -4.57 10.76
CA SER A 86 -8.58 -3.38 11.37
C SER A 86 -10.10 -3.38 11.17
N GLY A 87 -10.57 -3.61 9.94
CA GLY A 87 -12.00 -3.69 9.62
C GLY A 87 -12.70 -4.84 10.36
N ARG A 88 -12.06 -5.99 10.49
CA ARG A 88 -12.57 -7.15 11.24
C ARG A 88 -12.79 -6.83 12.71
N PHE A 89 -11.82 -6.18 13.36
CA PHE A 89 -11.89 -5.88 14.79
C PHE A 89 -12.75 -4.65 15.14
N ALA A 90 -13.04 -3.78 14.16
CA ALA A 90 -13.94 -2.63 14.30
C ALA A 90 -15.44 -3.01 14.28
N ARG A 91 -15.80 -4.12 13.63
CA ARG A 91 -17.21 -4.58 13.54
C ARG A 91 -17.69 -5.17 14.87
N GLN A 92 -19.01 -5.14 15.09
CA GLN A 92 -19.66 -5.91 16.14
C GLN A 92 -19.90 -7.34 15.65
N GLY A 93 -19.83 -8.33 16.57
CA GLY A 93 -20.09 -9.73 16.24
C GLY A 93 -19.11 -10.68 16.92
N GLU A 94 -19.44 -11.95 16.82
CA GLU A 94 -18.61 -13.06 17.31
C GLU A 94 -17.59 -13.47 16.23
N ASP A 95 -16.63 -14.30 16.60
CA ASP A 95 -15.63 -14.90 15.70
C ASP A 95 -14.53 -13.98 15.12
N LYS A 96 -14.16 -12.92 15.85
CA LYS A 96 -13.05 -12.01 15.44
C LYS A 96 -11.67 -12.65 15.40
N PHE A 97 -11.48 -13.79 16.06
CA PHE A 97 -10.19 -14.44 16.20
C PHE A 97 -10.02 -15.74 15.38
N SER A 98 -11.10 -16.26 14.76
CA SER A 98 -10.99 -17.47 13.94
C SER A 98 -9.99 -17.33 12.79
N GLY A 99 -9.18 -18.37 12.61
CA GLY A 99 -8.14 -18.43 11.60
C GLY A 99 -6.98 -17.45 11.80
N LEU A 100 -6.91 -16.73 12.94
CA LEU A 100 -5.76 -15.90 13.26
C LEU A 100 -4.69 -16.72 13.97
N GLU A 101 -3.45 -16.56 13.53
CA GLU A 101 -2.28 -16.98 14.28
C GLU A 101 -2.08 -16.04 15.47
N LEU A 102 -1.85 -16.64 16.64
CA LEU A 102 -1.60 -15.92 17.89
C LEU A 102 -0.30 -16.41 18.50
N GLU A 103 0.54 -15.47 18.89
CA GLU A 103 1.78 -15.77 19.63
C GLU A 103 1.54 -15.82 21.14
N GLU A 104 2.46 -16.45 21.86
CA GLU A 104 2.50 -16.39 23.31
C GLU A 104 3.19 -15.08 23.77
N GLY A 105 2.60 -14.45 24.78
CA GLY A 105 3.16 -13.24 25.41
C GLY A 105 3.45 -13.45 26.90
N VAL A 106 3.81 -12.37 27.58
CA VAL A 106 4.00 -12.30 29.04
C VAL A 106 2.72 -12.56 29.83
N SER A 107 1.56 -12.50 29.16
CA SER A 107 0.26 -12.81 29.71
C SER A 107 -0.54 -13.70 28.75
N LYS A 108 -1.74 -14.12 29.17
CA LYS A 108 -2.65 -14.87 28.29
C LYS A 108 -3.41 -13.99 27.30
N ALA A 109 -3.33 -12.67 27.36
CA ALA A 109 -3.99 -11.80 26.37
C ALA A 109 -3.53 -12.15 24.94
N PRO A 110 -4.43 -12.22 23.93
CA PRO A 110 -4.05 -12.60 22.57
C PRO A 110 -2.98 -11.68 21.99
N LEU A 111 -1.93 -12.23 21.39
CA LEU A 111 -0.87 -11.47 20.74
C LEU A 111 -0.91 -11.72 19.23
N LEU A 112 -1.28 -10.70 18.45
CA LEU A 112 -1.36 -10.77 16.99
C LEU A 112 0.04 -10.69 16.36
N THR A 113 0.20 -11.29 15.19
CA THR A 113 1.43 -11.28 14.40
C THR A 113 1.46 -10.12 13.39
N ASP A 114 2.61 -9.94 12.72
CA ASP A 114 2.79 -9.04 11.57
C ASP A 114 2.52 -7.55 11.81
N CYS A 115 2.42 -7.12 13.07
CA CYS A 115 2.24 -5.72 13.42
C CYS A 115 3.54 -4.91 13.25
N THR A 116 3.40 -3.59 13.11
CA THR A 116 4.53 -2.65 13.15
C THR A 116 5.17 -2.62 14.53
N ALA A 117 4.36 -2.63 15.58
CA ALA A 117 4.80 -2.71 16.96
C ALA A 117 3.75 -3.35 17.84
N ARG A 118 4.20 -3.98 18.94
CA ARG A 118 3.33 -4.60 19.93
C ARG A 118 3.77 -4.18 21.32
N PHE A 119 2.80 -3.86 22.18
CA PHE A 119 3.02 -3.51 23.57
C PHE A 119 2.16 -4.41 24.44
N GLN A 120 2.80 -5.14 25.35
CA GLN A 120 2.12 -6.04 26.28
C GLN A 120 2.02 -5.34 27.62
N CYS A 121 0.80 -5.05 28.05
CA CYS A 121 0.53 -4.10 29.13
C CYS A 121 -0.18 -4.75 30.31
N ARG A 122 -0.01 -4.14 31.47
CA ARG A 122 -0.88 -4.33 32.64
C ARG A 122 -1.57 -3.02 32.98
N THR A 123 -2.87 -3.05 33.26
CA THR A 123 -3.62 -1.87 33.71
C THR A 123 -3.00 -1.32 34.98
N ALA A 124 -2.54 -0.06 34.91
CA ALA A 124 -2.05 0.71 36.04
C ALA A 124 -3.16 1.59 36.62
N PHE A 125 -3.94 2.26 35.76
CA PHE A 125 -5.03 3.14 36.16
C PHE A 125 -6.19 3.07 35.15
N SER A 126 -7.39 3.38 35.64
CA SER A 126 -8.58 3.60 34.82
C SER A 126 -9.26 4.89 35.26
N TYR A 127 -9.63 5.74 34.31
CA TYR A 127 -10.26 7.03 34.57
C TYR A 127 -11.55 7.19 33.78
N GLU A 128 -12.50 7.92 34.37
CA GLU A 128 -13.71 8.37 33.70
C GLU A 128 -13.35 9.46 32.68
N GLY A 129 -13.74 9.26 31.41
CA GLY A 129 -13.45 10.15 30.29
C GLY A 129 -14.71 10.52 29.50
N GLY A 130 -15.73 11.05 30.18
CA GLY A 130 -17.01 11.37 29.54
C GLY A 130 -17.80 10.11 29.18
N ASP A 131 -18.03 9.87 27.89
CA ASP A 131 -18.67 8.65 27.38
C ASP A 131 -17.69 7.48 27.16
N HIS A 132 -16.41 7.67 27.50
CA HIS A 132 -15.37 6.65 27.47
C HIS A 132 -14.75 6.38 28.86
N VAL A 133 -14.08 5.24 28.98
CA VAL A 133 -13.11 4.94 30.05
C VAL A 133 -11.72 5.04 29.45
N ILE A 134 -10.83 5.77 30.12
CA ILE A 134 -9.41 5.89 29.75
C ILE A 134 -8.64 4.83 30.52
N PHE A 135 -7.99 3.92 29.80
CA PHE A 135 -7.11 2.91 30.38
C PHE A 135 -5.67 3.37 30.25
N VAL A 136 -4.94 3.39 31.37
CA VAL A 136 -3.49 3.63 31.42
C VAL A 136 -2.81 2.31 31.76
N GLY A 137 -1.89 1.87 30.91
CA GLY A 137 -1.17 0.61 31.05
C GLY A 137 0.32 0.80 31.24
N GLU A 138 0.89 0.02 32.15
CA GLU A 138 2.33 -0.20 32.27
C GLU A 138 2.78 -1.23 31.25
N VAL A 139 3.76 -0.87 30.41
CA VAL A 139 4.31 -1.76 29.39
C VAL A 139 5.29 -2.72 30.05
N LEU A 140 4.98 -4.01 30.00
CA LEU A 140 5.78 -5.10 30.57
C LEU A 140 6.77 -5.69 29.55
N ALA A 141 6.38 -5.73 28.28
CA ALA A 141 7.21 -6.15 27.16
C ALA A 141 6.76 -5.45 25.88
N TYR A 142 7.66 -5.28 24.93
CA TYR A 142 7.35 -4.72 23.62
C TYR A 142 8.28 -5.26 22.55
N ASP A 143 7.82 -5.23 21.31
CA ASP A 143 8.60 -5.54 20.12
C ASP A 143 8.16 -4.64 18.95
N ARG A 144 8.98 -4.60 17.90
CA ARG A 144 8.71 -3.85 16.68
C ARG A 144 9.30 -4.52 15.46
N SER A 145 8.68 -4.30 14.31
CA SER A 145 9.17 -4.70 13.00
C SER A 145 9.58 -3.49 12.16
N SER A 146 10.06 -3.73 10.94
CA SER A 146 10.31 -2.69 9.93
C SER A 146 9.08 -2.39 9.06
N ARG A 147 7.94 -3.07 9.30
CA ARG A 147 6.73 -2.94 8.49
C ARG A 147 6.15 -1.52 8.59
N PRO A 148 5.79 -0.87 7.47
CA PRO A 148 5.17 0.45 7.49
C PRO A 148 3.85 0.45 8.26
N PRO A 149 3.56 1.46 9.10
CA PRO A 149 2.33 1.50 9.87
C PRO A 149 1.11 1.84 9.01
N LEU A 150 -0.04 1.26 9.35
CA LEU A 150 -1.34 1.70 8.85
C LEU A 150 -1.73 3.00 9.54
N VAL A 151 -2.15 3.98 8.74
CA VAL A 151 -2.53 5.31 9.23
C VAL A 151 -4.01 5.58 8.98
N TYR A 152 -4.62 6.36 9.86
CA TYR A 152 -5.99 6.80 9.76
C TYR A 152 -6.08 8.32 9.91
N GLN A 153 -6.71 8.97 8.93
CA GLN A 153 -6.91 10.41 8.88
C GLN A 153 -8.23 10.73 8.19
N GLY A 154 -9.01 11.64 8.75
CA GLY A 154 -10.23 12.17 8.13
C GLY A 154 -11.26 11.09 7.79
N GLY A 155 -11.34 10.01 8.57
CA GLY A 155 -12.26 8.90 8.32
C GLY A 155 -11.78 7.85 7.32
N HIS A 156 -10.55 7.95 6.82
CA HIS A 156 -10.00 7.07 5.79
C HIS A 156 -8.65 6.49 6.20
N TYR A 157 -8.36 5.28 5.72
CA TYR A 157 -6.99 4.77 5.77
C TYR A 157 -6.09 5.57 4.84
N ALA A 158 -4.86 5.79 5.28
CA ALA A 158 -3.86 6.57 4.56
C ALA A 158 -2.48 5.89 4.65
N LEU A 159 -1.58 6.34 3.77
CA LEU A 159 -0.20 5.92 3.75
C LEU A 159 0.69 7.07 4.21
N THR A 160 1.77 6.74 4.92
CA THR A 160 2.81 7.72 5.24
C THR A 160 3.87 7.68 4.16
N ALA A 161 4.28 8.86 3.69
CA ALA A 161 5.53 9.03 2.96
C ALA A 161 6.57 9.57 3.95
N ARG A 162 7.75 8.95 3.99
CA ARG A 162 8.82 9.43 4.85
C ARG A 162 9.34 10.75 4.30
N LYS A 163 9.36 11.79 5.14
CA LYS A 163 10.13 13.00 4.83
C LYS A 163 11.61 12.72 5.10
N PRO A 164 12.51 12.96 4.14
CA PRO A 164 13.94 12.86 4.41
C PRO A 164 14.34 13.91 5.47
N ARG A 165 15.37 13.60 6.28
CA ARG A 165 15.85 14.52 7.33
C ARG A 165 16.46 15.79 6.74
N GLU A 166 17.07 15.66 5.57
CA GLU A 166 17.60 16.76 4.77
C GLU A 166 16.74 16.92 3.52
N GLU A 167 16.63 18.15 3.02
CA GLU A 167 15.89 18.44 1.79
C GLU A 167 16.51 17.64 0.63
N LEU A 168 15.69 16.87 -0.07
CA LEU A 168 16.13 16.10 -1.23
C LEU A 168 16.20 17.02 -2.45
N ARG A 169 17.37 17.62 -2.68
CA ARG A 169 17.62 18.41 -3.90
C ARG A 169 18.17 17.55 -5.02
N LEU A 170 17.61 17.72 -6.22
CA LEU A 170 18.02 16.98 -7.42
C LEU A 170 19.05 17.73 -8.26
N GLY A 171 19.25 19.03 -8.00
CA GLY A 171 20.11 19.94 -8.72
C GLY A 171 20.47 21.20 -7.91
N ALA A 172 21.24 22.09 -8.54
CA ALA A 172 21.58 23.39 -7.99
C ALA A 172 20.40 24.38 -8.12
N THR A 173 20.44 25.47 -7.35
CA THR A 173 19.45 26.55 -7.44
C THR A 173 19.37 27.06 -8.88
N PRO A 174 18.19 27.02 -9.54
CA PRO A 174 18.07 27.52 -10.90
C PRO A 174 18.27 29.05 -10.94
N PRO A 175 18.69 29.61 -12.08
CA PRO A 175 18.78 31.06 -12.26
C PRO A 175 17.43 31.74 -11.96
N PRO A 176 17.41 33.00 -11.48
CA PRO A 176 16.18 33.71 -11.09
C PRO A 176 15.11 33.78 -12.19
N ASP A 177 15.54 33.79 -13.46
CA ASP A 177 14.67 33.91 -14.62
C ASP A 177 14.13 32.55 -15.11
N CYS A 178 14.47 31.44 -14.44
CA CYS A 178 14.00 30.11 -14.81
C CYS A 178 12.67 29.80 -14.12
N SER A 179 11.59 29.73 -14.90
CA SER A 179 10.26 29.32 -14.41
C SER A 179 10.12 27.81 -14.17
N TYR A 180 11.11 27.02 -14.59
CA TYR A 180 11.16 25.58 -14.42
C TYR A 180 12.03 25.22 -13.22
N THR A 181 11.45 24.52 -12.24
CA THR A 181 12.17 24.02 -11.07
C THR A 181 12.26 22.50 -11.11
N GLU A 182 13.14 21.94 -10.27
CA GLU A 182 13.26 20.48 -10.10
C GLU A 182 12.00 19.83 -9.52
N ASP A 183 11.10 20.62 -8.93
CA ASP A 183 9.82 20.18 -8.36
C ASP A 183 8.68 20.09 -9.38
N LEU A 184 8.93 20.47 -10.65
CA LEU A 184 7.90 20.35 -11.68
C LEU A 184 7.49 18.88 -11.84
N LEU A 185 6.22 18.58 -11.61
CA LEU A 185 5.71 17.20 -11.65
C LEU A 185 6.06 16.48 -12.98
N GLY A 186 5.92 17.16 -14.11
CA GLY A 186 6.27 16.60 -15.42
C GLY A 186 7.76 16.28 -15.56
N TYR A 187 8.64 17.09 -14.94
CA TYR A 187 10.08 16.82 -14.90
C TYR A 187 10.38 15.59 -14.04
N LEU A 188 9.79 15.50 -12.84
CA LEU A 188 9.98 14.36 -11.94
C LEU A 188 9.49 13.05 -12.57
N LEU A 189 8.30 13.06 -13.18
CA LEU A 189 7.74 11.90 -13.88
C LEU A 189 8.60 11.49 -15.08
N GLY A 190 8.98 12.44 -15.93
CA GLY A 190 9.82 12.17 -17.09
C GLY A 190 11.20 11.65 -16.70
N ARG A 191 11.90 12.36 -15.80
CA ARG A 191 13.25 11.99 -15.35
C ARG A 191 13.25 10.61 -14.69
N SER A 192 12.30 10.33 -13.79
CA SER A 192 12.21 9.01 -13.14
C SER A 192 11.90 7.89 -14.12
N HIS A 193 10.93 8.09 -15.03
CA HIS A 193 10.60 7.12 -16.07
C HIS A 193 11.80 6.80 -16.96
N TYR A 194 12.46 7.81 -17.53
CA TYR A 194 13.59 7.59 -18.42
C TYR A 194 14.80 6.97 -17.72
N GLN A 195 15.04 7.30 -16.44
CA GLN A 195 16.10 6.66 -15.65
C GLN A 195 15.83 5.16 -15.43
N MET A 196 14.59 4.79 -15.11
CA MET A 196 14.19 3.38 -14.95
C MET A 196 14.30 2.62 -16.26
N VAL A 197 13.79 3.20 -17.34
CA VAL A 197 13.84 2.61 -18.68
C VAL A 197 15.29 2.47 -19.15
N HIS A 198 16.17 3.46 -18.87
CA HIS A 198 17.59 3.36 -19.21
C HIS A 198 18.27 2.16 -18.53
N ALA A 199 18.01 1.95 -17.23
CA ALA A 199 18.52 0.78 -16.51
C ALA A 199 18.02 -0.54 -17.11
N LEU A 200 16.74 -0.59 -17.49
CA LEU A 200 16.18 -1.76 -18.17
C LEU A 200 16.83 -2.00 -19.54
N ARG A 201 17.04 -0.95 -20.35
CA ARG A 201 17.69 -1.07 -21.68
C ARG A 201 19.09 -1.65 -21.58
N GLN A 202 19.89 -1.20 -20.60
CA GLN A 202 21.23 -1.76 -20.37
C GLN A 202 21.22 -3.27 -20.09
N LEU A 203 20.15 -3.79 -19.49
CA LEU A 203 19.96 -5.23 -19.28
C LEU A 203 19.44 -5.94 -20.55
N LEU A 204 18.57 -5.28 -21.31
CA LEU A 204 17.96 -5.81 -22.53
C LEU A 204 18.89 -5.84 -23.76
N ASP A 205 19.93 -5.00 -23.81
CA ASP A 205 20.90 -4.96 -24.93
C ASP A 205 21.53 -6.34 -25.21
N THR A 206 21.51 -7.25 -24.23
CA THR A 206 21.93 -8.65 -24.39
C THR A 206 21.03 -9.49 -25.31
N GLN A 207 19.82 -9.01 -25.64
CA GLN A 207 18.79 -9.76 -26.37
C GLN A 207 18.48 -9.23 -27.78
N ALA A 208 19.17 -8.16 -28.23
CA ALA A 208 18.94 -7.56 -29.56
C ALA A 208 17.47 -7.16 -29.83
N LEU A 209 16.71 -6.83 -28.79
CA LEU A 209 15.34 -6.32 -28.89
C LEU A 209 15.32 -4.82 -28.64
N ASP A 210 14.68 -4.09 -29.55
CA ASP A 210 14.44 -2.67 -29.37
C ASP A 210 13.25 -2.43 -28.41
N GLU A 211 13.12 -1.19 -27.94
CA GLU A 211 12.08 -0.80 -27.00
C GLU A 211 10.66 -1.01 -27.56
N ARG A 212 10.47 -0.80 -28.87
CA ARG A 212 9.19 -1.05 -29.54
C ARG A 212 8.80 -2.53 -29.44
N SER A 213 9.74 -3.42 -29.70
CA SER A 213 9.56 -4.87 -29.57
C SER A 213 9.18 -5.27 -28.14
N PHE A 214 9.82 -4.66 -27.14
CA PHE A 214 9.45 -4.87 -25.73
C PHE A 214 7.97 -4.56 -25.45
N PHE A 215 7.46 -3.42 -25.92
CA PHE A 215 6.04 -3.06 -25.70
C PHE A 215 5.09 -3.99 -26.45
N VAL A 216 5.40 -4.37 -27.69
CA VAL A 216 4.58 -5.31 -28.47
C VAL A 216 4.51 -6.68 -27.81
N LEU A 217 5.66 -7.24 -27.42
CA LEU A 217 5.74 -8.54 -26.75
C LEU A 217 5.09 -8.52 -25.36
N SER A 218 5.15 -7.39 -24.65
CA SER A 218 4.44 -7.19 -23.38
C SER A 218 2.93 -7.25 -23.56
N VAL A 219 2.39 -6.53 -24.55
CA VAL A 219 0.95 -6.58 -24.89
C VAL A 219 0.52 -7.99 -25.29
N LEU A 220 1.24 -8.62 -26.22
CA LEU A 220 0.92 -9.97 -26.71
C LEU A 220 1.03 -11.06 -25.62
N SER A 221 1.90 -10.86 -24.62
CA SER A 221 2.00 -11.78 -23.47
C SER A 221 0.78 -11.77 -22.56
N ILE A 222 0.03 -10.66 -22.55
CA ILE A 222 -1.20 -10.50 -21.76
C ILE A 222 -2.42 -10.84 -22.63
N ARG A 223 -2.44 -10.36 -23.88
CA ARG A 223 -3.51 -10.59 -24.85
C ARG A 223 -2.96 -10.94 -26.21
N ASP A 224 -3.25 -12.15 -26.65
CA ASP A 224 -2.69 -12.72 -27.87
C ASP A 224 -3.70 -12.75 -29.03
N ASN A 225 -3.30 -12.96 -30.28
CA ASN A 225 -4.22 -12.92 -31.44
C ASN A 225 -4.85 -11.53 -31.67
N LEU A 226 -4.01 -10.49 -31.71
CA LEU A 226 -4.41 -9.09 -31.92
C LEU A 226 -4.07 -8.62 -33.33
N THR A 227 -4.86 -7.70 -33.87
CA THR A 227 -4.52 -6.95 -35.09
C THR A 227 -3.51 -5.83 -34.79
N LEU A 228 -2.84 -5.32 -35.83
CA LEU A 228 -1.90 -4.19 -35.68
C LEU A 228 -2.55 -2.96 -35.04
N HIS A 229 -3.81 -2.68 -35.41
CA HIS A 229 -4.58 -1.58 -34.86
C HIS A 229 -4.85 -1.75 -33.37
N GLU A 230 -5.25 -2.96 -32.94
CA GLU A 230 -5.48 -3.26 -31.53
C GLU A 230 -4.19 -3.17 -30.70
N ILE A 231 -3.05 -3.67 -31.22
CA ILE A 231 -1.74 -3.51 -30.56
C ILE A 231 -1.42 -2.03 -30.36
N ASN A 232 -1.57 -1.22 -31.42
CA ASN A 232 -1.30 0.21 -31.38
C ASN A 232 -2.24 1.00 -30.46
N ALA A 233 -3.47 0.52 -30.25
CA ALA A 233 -4.37 1.10 -29.26
C ALA A 233 -3.86 0.94 -27.82
N PHE A 234 -3.05 -0.08 -27.53
CA PHE A 234 -2.42 -0.27 -26.22
C PHE A 234 -1.09 0.46 -26.05
N ILE A 235 -0.29 0.58 -27.11
CA ILE A 235 1.08 1.13 -27.01
C ILE A 235 1.21 2.58 -27.47
N GLY A 236 0.21 3.14 -28.15
CA GLY A 236 0.32 4.46 -28.77
C GLY A 236 0.67 5.60 -27.80
N TYR A 237 0.27 5.49 -26.53
CA TYR A 237 0.59 6.48 -25.49
C TYR A 237 2.10 6.60 -25.21
N THR A 238 2.89 5.59 -25.58
CA THR A 238 4.35 5.59 -25.43
C THR A 238 5.05 6.49 -26.46
N GLY A 239 4.32 7.01 -27.45
CA GLY A 239 4.88 7.70 -28.60
C GLY A 239 5.46 6.75 -29.66
N MET A 240 5.38 5.43 -29.44
CA MET A 240 5.78 4.40 -30.40
C MET A 240 4.57 3.66 -30.97
N LEU A 241 4.67 3.28 -32.23
CA LEU A 241 3.68 2.46 -32.93
C LEU A 241 4.37 1.24 -33.54
N ALA A 242 3.70 0.09 -33.46
CA ALA A 242 4.01 -1.09 -34.22
C ALA A 242 3.64 -0.86 -35.69
N THR A 243 4.55 -1.24 -36.58
CA THR A 243 4.36 -1.21 -38.04
C THR A 243 4.39 -2.62 -38.59
N THR A 244 3.89 -2.82 -39.80
CA THR A 244 4.01 -4.12 -40.48
C THR A 244 5.48 -4.56 -40.58
N GLU A 245 6.39 -3.62 -40.81
CA GLU A 245 7.84 -3.89 -40.83
C GLU A 245 8.35 -4.40 -39.48
N SER A 246 7.98 -3.76 -38.36
CA SER A 246 8.41 -4.25 -37.04
C SER A 246 7.82 -5.62 -36.72
N MET A 247 6.58 -5.89 -37.15
CA MET A 247 5.97 -7.20 -36.94
C MET A 247 6.64 -8.30 -37.78
N ASN A 248 7.01 -7.99 -39.02
CA ASN A 248 7.77 -8.92 -39.87
C ASN A 248 9.15 -9.22 -39.28
N THR A 249 9.81 -8.24 -38.66
CA THR A 249 11.07 -8.46 -37.93
C THR A 249 10.87 -9.41 -36.74
N LEU A 250 9.81 -9.22 -35.95
CA LEU A 250 9.47 -10.11 -34.84
C LEU A 250 9.13 -11.54 -35.31
N GLU A 251 8.50 -11.66 -36.48
CA GLU A 251 8.24 -12.96 -37.11
C GLU A 251 9.52 -13.64 -37.60
N ALA A 252 10.42 -12.89 -38.24
CA ALA A 252 11.72 -13.41 -38.67
C ALA A 252 12.57 -13.89 -37.47
N GLN A 253 12.41 -13.24 -36.31
CA GLN A 253 13.02 -13.64 -35.04
C GLN A 253 12.27 -14.78 -34.33
N ARG A 254 11.17 -15.28 -34.92
CA ARG A 254 10.28 -16.31 -34.39
C ARG A 254 9.59 -15.94 -33.08
N LEU A 255 9.49 -14.66 -32.74
CA LEU A 255 8.86 -14.20 -31.50
C LEU A 255 7.35 -14.02 -31.66
N VAL A 256 6.90 -13.68 -32.87
CA VAL A 256 5.49 -13.49 -33.22
C VAL A 256 5.17 -14.30 -34.47
N ALA A 257 4.03 -14.99 -34.50
CA ALA A 257 3.47 -15.61 -35.69
C ALA A 257 2.44 -14.67 -36.32
N ILE A 258 2.45 -14.58 -37.65
CA ILE A 258 1.45 -13.81 -38.40
C ILE A 258 0.39 -14.77 -38.92
N GLU A 259 -0.82 -14.68 -38.37
CA GLU A 259 -1.93 -15.57 -38.70
C GLU A 259 -3.04 -14.81 -39.45
N PRO A 260 -3.46 -15.29 -40.64
CA PRO A 260 -4.63 -14.76 -41.32
C PRO A 260 -5.90 -15.34 -40.69
N GLU A 261 -6.72 -14.49 -40.08
CA GLU A 261 -8.02 -14.87 -39.50
C GLU A 261 -9.14 -13.98 -40.05
N SER A 262 -10.15 -14.58 -40.70
CA SER A 262 -11.33 -13.86 -41.21
C SER A 262 -11.01 -12.64 -42.10
N GLY A 263 -9.96 -12.75 -42.93
CA GLY A 263 -9.53 -11.68 -43.83
C GLY A 263 -8.74 -10.54 -43.15
N LYS A 264 -8.36 -10.69 -41.88
CA LYS A 264 -7.47 -9.77 -41.16
C LYS A 264 -6.17 -10.48 -40.78
N VAL A 265 -5.08 -9.73 -40.79
CA VAL A 265 -3.80 -10.18 -40.25
C VAL A 265 -3.83 -10.01 -38.73
N ARG A 266 -3.57 -11.10 -38.02
CA ARG A 266 -3.43 -11.13 -36.58
C ARG A 266 -2.05 -11.62 -36.17
N TYR A 267 -1.63 -11.20 -34.99
CA TYR A 267 -0.32 -11.47 -34.44
C TYR A 267 -0.48 -12.31 -33.19
N VAL A 268 0.22 -13.45 -33.18
CA VAL A 268 0.18 -14.43 -32.11
C VAL A 268 1.57 -14.61 -31.49
N LEU A 269 1.68 -14.67 -30.17
CA LEU A 269 2.94 -14.87 -29.48
C LEU A 269 3.35 -16.34 -29.56
N THR A 270 4.51 -16.60 -30.14
CA THR A 270 5.05 -17.97 -30.27
C THR A 270 5.57 -18.50 -28.92
N ALA A 271 6.00 -19.75 -28.88
CA ALA A 271 6.71 -20.29 -27.71
C ALA A 271 8.01 -19.51 -27.41
N ASP A 272 8.81 -19.22 -28.45
CA ASP A 272 10.05 -18.45 -28.33
C ASP A 272 9.75 -17.01 -27.87
N GLY A 273 8.67 -16.41 -28.37
CA GLY A 273 8.17 -15.09 -27.94
C GLY A 273 7.73 -15.07 -26.48
N ARG A 274 7.01 -16.09 -26.02
CA ARG A 274 6.61 -16.23 -24.61
C ARG A 274 7.82 -16.32 -23.70
N GLU A 275 8.82 -17.11 -24.09
CA GLU A 275 10.07 -17.21 -23.33
C GLU A 275 10.81 -15.87 -23.29
N ALA A 276 10.90 -15.15 -24.41
CA ALA A 276 11.48 -13.81 -24.46
C ALA A 276 10.73 -12.83 -23.54
N SER A 277 9.39 -12.76 -23.62
CA SER A 277 8.57 -11.91 -22.75
C SER A 277 8.76 -12.24 -21.27
N LEU A 278 8.83 -13.52 -20.90
CA LEU A 278 9.09 -13.95 -19.52
C LEU A 278 10.45 -13.44 -19.02
N ARG A 279 11.50 -13.56 -19.84
CA ARG A 279 12.84 -13.04 -19.51
C ARG A 279 12.83 -11.51 -19.37
N GLN A 280 12.13 -10.80 -20.26
CA GLN A 280 11.99 -9.34 -20.20
C GLN A 280 11.29 -8.87 -18.92
N ILE A 281 10.17 -9.52 -18.56
CA ILE A 281 9.43 -9.21 -17.32
C ILE A 281 10.30 -9.50 -16.09
N ALA A 282 11.09 -10.57 -16.11
CA ALA A 282 12.01 -10.87 -15.02
C ALA A 282 13.07 -9.77 -14.83
N LEU A 283 13.66 -9.25 -15.93
CA LEU A 283 14.61 -8.14 -15.88
C LEU A 283 13.95 -6.84 -15.40
N ALA A 284 12.76 -6.52 -15.90
CA ALA A 284 12.00 -5.36 -15.44
C ALA A 284 11.68 -5.42 -13.95
N LYS A 285 11.27 -6.60 -13.45
CA LYS A 285 11.06 -6.84 -12.01
C LYS A 285 12.34 -6.70 -11.19
N ALA A 286 13.48 -7.14 -11.71
CA ALA A 286 14.76 -6.99 -11.00
C ALA A 286 15.16 -5.51 -10.84
N VAL A 287 14.96 -4.69 -11.87
CA VAL A 287 15.17 -3.23 -11.78
C VAL A 287 14.21 -2.59 -10.78
N GLU A 288 12.92 -2.99 -10.80
CA GLU A 288 11.92 -2.53 -9.85
C GLU A 288 12.30 -2.90 -8.40
N GLU A 289 12.70 -4.15 -8.16
CA GLU A 289 13.07 -4.67 -6.84
C GLU A 289 14.28 -3.92 -6.26
N ASP A 290 15.30 -3.64 -7.07
CA ASP A 290 16.48 -2.87 -6.63
C ASP A 290 16.10 -1.43 -6.23
N ILE A 291 15.26 -0.75 -7.01
CA ILE A 291 14.80 0.60 -6.70
C ILE A 291 13.89 0.59 -5.46
N ALA A 292 12.94 -0.35 -5.40
CA ALA A 292 12.03 -0.50 -4.26
C ALA A 292 12.78 -0.82 -2.97
N GLY A 293 13.83 -1.63 -3.03
CA GLY A 293 14.70 -1.93 -1.89
C GLY A 293 15.41 -0.68 -1.35
N ARG A 294 15.84 0.22 -2.23
CA ARG A 294 16.47 1.50 -1.86
C ARG A 294 15.48 2.54 -1.31
N LEU A 295 14.27 2.59 -1.87
CA LEU A 295 13.19 3.47 -1.38
C LEU A 295 12.60 2.97 -0.05
N GLY A 296 12.53 1.65 0.12
CA GLY A 296 11.84 1.01 1.22
C GLY A 296 10.36 0.71 0.90
N PRO A 297 9.75 -0.25 1.61
CA PRO A 297 8.44 -0.79 1.26
C PRO A 297 7.30 0.22 1.38
N GLY A 298 7.33 1.09 2.40
CA GLY A 298 6.29 2.10 2.63
C GLY A 298 6.24 3.16 1.53
N ASP A 299 7.38 3.75 1.21
CA ASP A 299 7.48 4.78 0.17
C ASP A 299 7.20 4.19 -1.22
N THR A 300 7.64 2.95 -1.48
CA THR A 300 7.29 2.21 -2.71
C THR A 300 5.78 2.02 -2.85
N MET A 301 5.09 1.63 -1.78
CA MET A 301 3.63 1.45 -1.80
C MET A 301 2.90 2.79 -1.99
N ALA A 302 3.35 3.84 -1.31
CA ALA A 302 2.81 5.19 -1.49
C ALA A 302 2.99 5.68 -2.93
N LEU A 303 4.17 5.48 -3.53
CA LEU A 303 4.45 5.84 -4.91
C LEU A 303 3.54 5.08 -5.89
N LYS A 304 3.38 3.76 -5.73
CA LYS A 304 2.47 2.96 -6.57
C LYS A 304 1.03 3.46 -6.50
N LEU A 305 0.55 3.81 -5.29
CA LEU A 305 -0.80 4.37 -5.12
C LEU A 305 -0.95 5.72 -5.84
N LEU A 306 0.01 6.63 -5.67
CA LEU A 306 -0.01 7.95 -6.29
C LEU A 306 0.06 7.87 -7.81
N LEU A 307 0.91 6.99 -8.36
CA LEU A 307 1.00 6.73 -9.80
C LEU A 307 -0.31 6.18 -10.36
N LYS A 308 -0.95 5.22 -9.69
CA LYS A 308 -2.26 4.70 -10.11
C LYS A 308 -3.33 5.80 -10.13
N ARG A 309 -3.37 6.66 -9.11
CA ARG A 309 -4.30 7.79 -9.05
C ARG A 309 -4.02 8.80 -10.16
N LEU A 310 -2.76 9.10 -10.42
CA LEU A 310 -2.33 9.98 -11.49
C LEU A 310 -2.78 9.42 -12.85
N ILE A 311 -2.47 8.15 -13.12
CA ILE A 311 -2.87 7.47 -14.36
C ILE A 311 -4.39 7.55 -14.53
N ALA A 312 -5.17 7.23 -13.49
CA ALA A 312 -6.62 7.27 -13.56
C ALA A 312 -7.18 8.68 -13.82
N CYS A 313 -6.56 9.73 -13.28
CA CYS A 313 -7.05 11.10 -13.51
C CYS A 313 -6.54 11.72 -14.83
N SER A 314 -5.49 11.16 -15.43
CA SER A 314 -4.94 11.60 -16.71
C SER A 314 -5.32 10.70 -17.89
N ASP A 315 -6.06 9.62 -17.66
CA ASP A 315 -6.41 8.63 -18.69
C ASP A 315 -7.29 9.24 -19.78
N PRO A 316 -6.86 9.28 -21.05
CA PRO A 316 -7.67 9.78 -22.16
C PRO A 316 -8.77 8.80 -22.59
N GLY A 317 -8.98 7.69 -21.88
CA GLY A 317 -9.94 6.64 -22.21
C GLY A 317 -9.28 5.45 -22.93
N MET A 318 -8.06 5.09 -22.50
CA MET A 318 -7.31 3.97 -23.07
C MET A 318 -8.04 2.64 -22.83
N PRO A 319 -7.96 1.68 -23.76
CA PRO A 319 -8.54 0.35 -23.55
C PRO A 319 -7.85 -0.37 -22.39
N ASP A 320 -8.64 -1.00 -21.52
CA ASP A 320 -8.11 -1.85 -20.45
C ASP A 320 -7.49 -3.11 -21.07
N LEU A 321 -6.18 -3.28 -20.89
CA LEU A 321 -5.41 -4.44 -21.37
C LEU A 321 -5.73 -5.73 -20.59
N TRP A 322 -6.25 -5.61 -19.36
CA TRP A 322 -6.52 -6.75 -18.48
C TRP A 322 -7.99 -7.19 -18.46
N ALA A 323 -8.90 -6.41 -19.06
CA ALA A 323 -10.30 -6.79 -19.18
C ALA A 323 -10.47 -8.17 -19.86
N PRO A 324 -11.53 -8.93 -19.53
CA PRO A 324 -11.85 -10.17 -20.23
C PRO A 324 -12.22 -9.90 -21.71
N ARG A 325 -12.05 -10.92 -22.55
CA ARG A 325 -12.50 -10.91 -23.95
C ARG A 325 -13.98 -11.24 -24.07
#